data_AF-A0DGN1-F1
#
_entry.id   AF-A0DGN1-F1
#
_cell.length_a   1.000
_cell.length_b   1.000
_cell.length_c   1.000
_cell.angle_alpha   90.00
_cell.angle_beta   90.00
_cell.angle_gamma   90.00
#
_symmetry.space_group_name_H-M   'P 1'
#
loop_
_entity.id
_entity.type
_entity.pdbx_description
1 polymer ?
#
loop_
_entity_poly.entity_id
_entity_poly.type
_entity_poly.pdbx_seq_one_letter_code
_entity_poly.pdbx_strand_id
1 'polypeptide(L)'
;MKSILLITLLAITFAADPEQCLKERCPNEYAACQKEVFGCASAAMKCKNQCGGDDAECMLNCALASKNAKLIALAECGHENCQDVAFTYCDIQICVESFKSECMTSQGLKAYQCAATFLQRHSECHCITEL
;
A
#
# COMPACT_ATOMS: atom_id res chain seq x y z
N MET A 1 44.31 -28.63 17.70
CA MET A 1 44.77 -27.63 16.71
C MET A 1 43.73 -27.49 15.62
N LYS A 2 43.29 -26.24 15.38
CA LYS A 2 42.59 -25.71 14.20
C LYS A 2 41.14 -26.17 13.95
N SER A 3 40.28 -25.37 14.57
CA SER A 3 38.94 -24.98 14.12
C SER A 3 38.83 -24.77 12.61
N ILE A 4 37.80 -25.34 11.99
CA ILE A 4 37.17 -24.77 10.79
C ILE A 4 35.66 -24.94 10.96
N LEU A 5 35.07 -24.04 11.75
CA LEU A 5 33.64 -23.73 11.71
C LEU A 5 33.43 -22.91 10.43
N LEU A 6 33.12 -23.58 9.32
CA LEU A 6 32.56 -22.94 8.13
C LEU A 6 31.13 -22.53 8.47
N ILE A 7 30.98 -21.37 9.11
CA ILE A 7 29.71 -20.66 9.16
C ILE A 7 29.54 -20.07 7.76
N THR A 8 29.00 -20.88 6.85
CA THR A 8 28.37 -20.35 5.66
C THR A 8 27.26 -19.43 6.15
N LEU A 9 27.50 -18.12 6.10
CA LEU A 9 26.44 -17.13 6.10
C LEU A 9 25.52 -17.50 4.94
N LEU A 10 24.47 -18.26 5.22
CA LEU A 10 23.24 -18.09 4.48
C LEU A 10 22.89 -16.63 4.71
N ALA A 11 23.17 -15.78 3.72
CA ALA A 11 22.38 -14.61 3.49
C ALA A 11 20.97 -15.15 3.30
N ILE A 12 20.23 -15.27 4.41
CA ILE A 12 18.80 -15.44 4.37
C ILE A 12 18.35 -14.11 3.80
N THR A 13 18.23 -14.06 2.47
CA THR A 13 17.40 -13.09 1.79
C THR A 13 15.98 -13.43 2.25
N PHE A 14 15.64 -13.02 3.47
CA PHE A 14 14.27 -12.71 3.78
C PHE A 14 13.93 -11.72 2.68
N ALA A 15 13.10 -12.13 1.71
CA ALA A 15 12.38 -11.17 0.91
C ALA A 15 11.63 -10.34 1.93
N ALA A 16 12.26 -9.25 2.39
CA ALA A 16 11.66 -8.35 3.34
C ALA A 16 10.37 -7.96 2.67
N ASP A 17 9.26 -8.12 3.38
CA ASP A 17 7.96 -7.69 2.88
C ASP A 17 8.15 -6.31 2.24
N PRO A 18 7.77 -6.09 0.97
CA PRO A 18 8.13 -4.86 0.26
C PRO A 18 7.71 -3.60 1.03
N GLU A 19 6.63 -3.71 1.80
CA GLU A 19 6.15 -2.66 2.68
C GLU A 19 7.07 -2.43 3.89
N GLN A 20 7.71 -3.49 4.40
CA GLN A 20 8.70 -3.41 5.47
C GLN A 20 9.91 -2.58 5.04
N CYS A 21 10.36 -2.68 3.79
CA CYS A 21 11.43 -1.81 3.31
C CYS A 21 11.04 -0.33 3.40
N LEU A 22 9.83 0.03 2.95
CA LEU A 22 9.32 1.40 3.04
C LEU A 22 9.19 1.87 4.50
N LYS A 23 8.73 1.01 5.41
CA LYS A 23 8.63 1.33 6.84
C LYS A 23 10.00 1.61 7.48
N GLU A 24 11.04 0.86 7.09
CA GLU A 24 12.37 0.97 7.66
C GLU A 24 13.22 2.08 7.02
N ARG A 25 13.12 2.25 5.70
CA ARG A 25 13.98 3.16 4.92
C ARG A 25 13.33 4.50 4.59
N CYS A 26 12.00 4.54 4.49
CA CYS A 26 11.22 5.72 4.17
C CYS A 26 10.15 6.03 5.23
N PRO A 27 10.48 6.02 6.54
CA PRO A 27 9.49 6.01 7.61
C PRO A 27 8.62 7.28 7.62
N ASN A 28 9.18 8.44 7.26
CA ASN A 28 8.47 9.71 7.28
C ASN A 28 7.45 9.79 6.13
N GLU A 29 7.89 9.44 4.93
CA GLU A 29 7.11 9.43 3.71
C GLU A 29 6.01 8.37 3.80
N TYR A 30 6.35 7.19 4.32
CA TYR A 30 5.40 6.10 4.56
C TYR A 30 4.32 6.55 5.53
N ALA A 31 4.69 7.09 6.70
CA ALA A 31 3.72 7.57 7.68
C ALA A 31 2.88 8.75 7.17
N ALA A 32 3.48 9.66 6.38
CA ALA A 32 2.76 10.78 5.78
C ALA A 32 1.73 10.31 4.74
N CYS A 33 2.09 9.31 3.94
CA CYS A 33 1.19 8.70 2.96
C CYS A 33 0.06 7.93 3.63
N GLN A 34 0.41 7.13 4.66
CA GLN A 34 -0.54 6.29 5.40
C GLN A 34 -1.66 7.10 6.06
N LYS A 35 -1.39 8.33 6.52
CA LYS A 35 -2.40 9.21 7.11
C LYS A 35 -3.51 9.64 6.13
N GLU A 36 -3.31 9.49 4.83
CA GLU A 36 -4.28 9.86 3.81
C GLU A 36 -4.84 8.61 3.12
N VAL A 37 -5.77 7.94 3.81
CA VAL A 37 -6.45 6.71 3.33
C VAL A 37 -6.98 6.88 1.91
N PHE A 38 -7.89 7.84 1.71
CA PHE A 38 -8.50 8.14 0.40
C PHE A 38 -7.69 9.12 -0.46
N GLY A 39 -6.41 9.31 -0.13
CA GLY A 39 -5.50 10.19 -0.85
C GLY A 39 -4.28 9.41 -1.30
N CYS A 40 -3.19 9.56 -0.55
CA CYS A 40 -1.94 8.89 -0.87
C CYS A 40 -2.03 7.36 -0.84
N ALA A 41 -2.63 6.77 0.21
CA ALA A 41 -2.69 5.31 0.35
C ALA A 41 -3.55 4.65 -0.75
N SER A 42 -4.71 5.24 -1.07
CA SER A 42 -5.56 4.82 -2.19
C SER A 42 -4.80 4.90 -3.54
N ALA A 43 -4.10 6.01 -3.78
CA ALA A 43 -3.30 6.17 -4.98
C ALA A 43 -2.12 5.18 -5.05
N ALA A 44 -1.48 4.88 -3.92
CA ALA A 44 -0.43 3.87 -3.82
C ALA A 44 -0.97 2.46 -4.14
N MET A 45 -2.13 2.09 -3.60
CA MET A 45 -2.81 0.82 -3.91
C MET A 45 -3.18 0.72 -5.39
N LYS A 46 -3.65 1.81 -6.00
CA LYS A 46 -3.92 1.87 -7.43
C LYS A 46 -2.64 1.63 -8.25
N CYS A 47 -1.54 2.26 -7.88
CA CYS A 47 -0.25 2.03 -8.54
C CYS A 47 0.24 0.59 -8.36
N LYS A 48 0.12 0.03 -7.15
CA LYS A 48 0.42 -1.38 -6.90
C LYS A 48 -0.39 -2.31 -7.80
N ASN A 49 -1.70 -2.10 -7.89
CA ASN A 49 -2.57 -2.92 -8.75
C ASN A 49 -2.21 -2.81 -10.24
N GLN A 50 -1.69 -1.66 -10.67
CA GLN A 50 -1.24 -1.46 -12.05
C GLN A 50 0.14 -2.08 -12.31
N CYS A 51 1.06 -2.03 -11.34
CA CYS A 51 2.47 -2.35 -11.51
C CYS A 51 2.90 -3.69 -10.89
N GLY A 52 2.05 -4.39 -10.15
CA GLY A 52 2.42 -5.60 -9.40
C GLY A 52 3.06 -5.33 -8.03
N GLY A 53 3.73 -4.18 -7.87
CA GLY A 53 4.33 -3.70 -6.62
C GLY A 53 5.80 -4.08 -6.41
N ASP A 54 6.33 -4.95 -7.26
CA ASP A 54 7.72 -5.38 -7.37
C ASP A 54 8.54 -4.54 -8.38
N ASP A 55 7.87 -3.81 -9.28
CA ASP A 55 8.53 -2.88 -10.19
C ASP A 55 8.59 -1.44 -9.61
N ALA A 56 9.70 -1.12 -8.96
CA ALA A 56 9.94 0.19 -8.36
C ALA A 56 9.93 1.35 -9.38
N GLU A 57 10.35 1.11 -10.64
CA GLU A 57 10.32 2.11 -11.71
C GLU A 57 8.89 2.37 -12.19
N CYS A 58 8.10 1.31 -12.39
CA CYS A 58 6.67 1.46 -12.71
C CYS A 58 5.93 2.21 -11.60
N MET A 59 6.23 1.90 -10.34
CA MET A 59 5.62 2.54 -9.18
C MET A 59 5.97 4.03 -9.09
N LEU A 60 7.22 4.41 -9.32
CA LEU A 60 7.63 5.82 -9.40
C LEU A 60 6.91 6.55 -10.54
N ASN A 61 6.87 5.98 -11.73
CA ASN A 61 6.19 6.59 -12.88
C ASN A 61 4.67 6.74 -12.64
N CYS A 62 4.04 5.76 -12.01
CA CYS A 62 2.64 5.84 -11.61
C CYS A 62 2.40 6.94 -10.55
N ALA A 63 3.29 7.04 -9.56
CA ALA A 63 3.24 8.08 -8.54
C ALA A 63 3.35 9.49 -9.15
N LEU A 64 4.30 9.70 -10.07
CA LEU A 64 4.44 10.96 -10.80
C LEU A 64 3.17 11.30 -11.60
N ALA A 65 2.59 10.32 -12.29
CA ALA A 65 1.35 10.49 -13.05
C ALA A 65 0.15 10.85 -12.14
N SER A 66 0.14 10.39 -10.89
CA SER A 66 -0.93 10.69 -9.92
C SER A 66 -0.96 12.16 -9.49
N LYS A 67 0.18 12.88 -9.60
CA LYS A 67 0.38 14.24 -9.06
C LYS A 67 0.15 14.38 -7.55
N ASN A 68 0.07 13.27 -6.81
CA ASN A 68 -0.02 13.30 -5.35
C ASN A 68 1.38 13.48 -4.75
N ALA A 69 1.66 14.64 -4.17
CA ALA A 69 3.00 14.98 -3.67
C ALA A 69 3.53 14.01 -2.60
N LYS A 70 2.65 13.46 -1.74
CA LYS A 70 3.05 12.50 -0.70
C LYS A 70 3.38 11.14 -1.30
N LEU A 71 2.62 10.72 -2.31
CA LEU A 71 2.90 9.48 -3.02
C LEU A 71 4.19 9.59 -3.83
N ILE A 72 4.42 10.73 -4.48
CA ILE A 72 5.67 11.00 -5.21
C ILE A 72 6.86 10.90 -4.25
N ALA A 73 6.81 11.58 -3.10
CA ALA A 73 7.88 11.51 -2.12
C ALA A 73 8.14 10.08 -1.60
N LEU A 74 7.08 9.31 -1.33
CA LEU A 74 7.21 7.91 -0.92
C LEU A 74 7.81 7.04 -2.03
N ALA A 75 7.38 7.24 -3.28
CA ALA A 75 7.85 6.45 -4.41
C ALA A 75 9.30 6.80 -4.80
N GLU A 76 9.70 8.07 -4.72
CA GLU A 76 11.09 8.51 -4.91
C GLU A 76 11.99 7.86 -3.85
N CYS A 77 11.62 7.95 -2.56
CA CYS A 77 12.39 7.30 -1.50
C CYS A 77 12.45 5.78 -1.68
N GLY A 78 11.33 5.15 -2.01
CA GLY A 78 11.24 3.71 -2.28
C GLY A 78 12.13 3.29 -3.45
N HIS A 79 12.11 4.02 -4.56
CA HIS A 79 12.94 3.75 -5.73
C HIS A 79 14.45 3.84 -5.42
N GLU A 80 14.86 4.77 -4.57
CA GLU A 80 16.26 4.93 -4.18
C GLU A 80 16.74 3.86 -3.18
N ASN A 81 15.85 3.35 -2.32
CA ASN A 81 16.24 2.59 -1.13
C ASN A 81 15.69 1.14 -1.07
N CYS A 82 14.74 0.79 -1.93
CA CYS A 82 14.03 -0.50 -1.91
C CYS A 82 14.04 -1.15 -3.29
N GLN A 83 14.22 -2.48 -3.34
CA GLN A 83 14.08 -3.25 -4.59
C GLN A 83 12.61 -3.43 -4.97
N ASP A 84 11.77 -3.72 -3.98
CA ASP A 84 10.32 -3.87 -4.12
C ASP A 84 9.63 -2.79 -3.27
N VAL A 85 8.53 -2.22 -3.77
CA VAL A 85 7.84 -1.08 -3.13
C VAL A 85 6.34 -1.35 -2.93
N ALA A 86 5.95 -2.61 -2.79
CA ALA A 86 4.55 -2.97 -2.63
C ALA A 86 4.00 -2.36 -1.35
N PHE A 87 3.01 -1.49 -1.53
CA PHE A 87 2.34 -0.80 -0.44
C PHE A 87 1.00 -1.47 -0.18
N THR A 88 0.77 -1.94 1.04
CA THR A 88 -0.52 -2.43 1.48
C THR A 88 -1.01 -1.57 2.62
N TYR A 89 -2.24 -1.08 2.49
CA TYR A 89 -2.85 -0.30 3.55
C TYR A 89 -4.31 -0.68 3.70
N CYS A 90 -4.71 -0.80 4.96
CA CYS A 90 -6.07 -1.02 5.38
C CYS A 90 -6.25 -0.35 6.75
N ASP A 91 -7.11 0.67 6.81
CA ASP A 91 -7.62 1.19 8.07
C ASP A 91 -9.09 0.83 8.17
N ILE A 92 -9.36 -0.22 8.94
CA ILE A 92 -10.69 -0.81 9.09
C ILE A 92 -11.69 0.24 9.58
N GLN A 93 -11.33 1.09 10.53
CA GLN A 93 -12.26 2.08 11.09
C GLN A 93 -12.66 3.09 10.04
N ILE A 94 -11.68 3.68 9.36
CA ILE A 94 -11.92 4.68 8.31
C ILE A 94 -12.70 4.07 7.14
N CYS A 95 -12.37 2.83 6.75
CA CYS A 95 -13.08 2.11 5.69
C CYS A 95 -14.54 1.80 6.06
N VAL A 96 -14.81 1.38 7.29
CA VAL A 96 -16.18 1.15 7.78
C VAL A 96 -16.98 2.44 7.86
N GLU A 97 -16.36 3.54 8.31
CA GLU A 97 -16.99 4.86 8.36
C GLU A 97 -17.33 5.39 6.96
N SER A 98 -16.40 5.28 6.01
CA SER A 98 -16.64 5.62 4.60
C SER A 98 -17.75 4.76 4.01
N PHE A 99 -17.73 3.43 4.21
CA PHE A 99 -18.80 2.54 3.75
C PHE A 99 -20.17 2.96 4.27
N LYS A 100 -20.28 3.25 5.58
CA LYS A 100 -21.52 3.74 6.19
C LYS A 100 -21.95 5.08 5.59
N SER A 101 -21.03 6.02 5.46
CA SER A 101 -21.34 7.35 4.93
C SER A 101 -21.77 7.31 3.45
N GLU A 102 -21.10 6.52 2.62
CA GLU A 102 -21.37 6.48 1.17
C GLU A 102 -22.57 5.61 0.82
N CYS A 103 -22.70 4.45 1.45
CA CYS A 103 -23.66 3.43 1.03
C CYS A 103 -24.87 3.31 1.95
N MET A 104 -24.73 3.61 3.25
CA MET A 104 -25.82 3.46 4.22
C MET A 104 -26.66 4.73 4.40
N THR A 105 -26.29 5.84 3.75
CA THR A 105 -27.10 7.06 3.70
C THR A 105 -28.23 6.99 2.68
N SER A 106 -28.15 6.05 1.73
CA SER A 106 -29.20 5.77 0.74
C SER A 106 -30.14 4.66 1.20
N GLN A 107 -31.37 4.62 0.68
CA GLN A 107 -32.33 3.54 0.97
C GLN A 107 -32.58 2.64 -0.26
N GLY A 108 -32.96 1.38 0.01
CA GLY A 108 -33.39 0.42 -1.00
C GLY A 108 -32.30 0.01 -2.00
N LEU A 109 -32.65 -0.12 -3.28
CA LEU A 109 -31.78 -0.65 -4.33
C LEU A 109 -30.46 0.12 -4.50
N LYS A 110 -30.47 1.44 -4.23
CA LYS A 110 -29.28 2.30 -4.34
C LYS A 110 -28.22 1.96 -3.29
N ALA A 111 -28.64 1.66 -2.06
CA ALA A 111 -27.73 1.23 -1.00
C ALA A 111 -27.03 -0.09 -1.38
N TYR A 112 -27.81 -1.04 -1.92
CA TYR A 112 -27.27 -2.32 -2.40
C TYR A 112 -26.26 -2.15 -3.55
N GLN A 113 -26.60 -1.33 -4.56
CA GLN A 113 -25.70 -1.04 -5.68
C GLN A 113 -24.41 -0.36 -5.22
N CYS A 114 -24.49 0.58 -4.27
CA CYS A 114 -23.33 1.23 -3.68
C CYS A 114 -22.43 0.22 -2.98
N ALA A 115 -23.01 -0.63 -2.12
CA ALA A 115 -22.26 -1.63 -1.35
C ALA A 115 -21.57 -2.65 -2.25
N ALA A 116 -22.27 -3.14 -3.29
CA ALA A 116 -21.73 -4.11 -4.24
C ALA A 116 -20.50 -3.60 -5.02
N THR A 117 -20.35 -2.28 -5.15
CA THR A 117 -19.28 -1.65 -5.92
C THR A 117 -18.31 -0.85 -5.05
N PHE A 118 -18.49 -0.84 -3.72
CA PHE A 118 -17.69 -0.05 -2.79
C PHE A 118 -16.20 -0.43 -2.86
N LEU A 119 -15.88 -1.71 -2.77
CA LEU A 119 -14.48 -2.20 -2.80
C LEU A 119 -13.79 -2.05 -4.16
N GLN A 120 -14.57 -1.89 -5.23
CA GLN A 120 -14.01 -1.56 -6.54
C GLN A 120 -13.57 -0.10 -6.61
N ARG A 121 -14.23 0.78 -5.86
CA ARG A 121 -13.85 2.20 -5.75
C ARG A 121 -12.80 2.43 -4.67
N HIS A 122 -12.82 1.63 -3.61
CA HIS A 122 -11.94 1.72 -2.44
C HIS A 122 -11.20 0.40 -2.23
N SER A 123 -10.27 0.11 -3.14
CA SER A 123 -9.49 -1.14 -3.11
C SER A 123 -8.59 -1.27 -1.87
N GLU A 124 -8.19 -0.14 -1.29
CA GLU A 124 -7.53 0.00 0.01
C GLU A 124 -8.39 -0.51 1.18
N CYS A 125 -9.70 -0.66 0.98
CA CYS A 125 -10.62 -1.15 1.99
C CYS A 125 -10.94 -2.65 1.84
N HIS A 126 -10.23 -3.41 1.00
CA HIS A 126 -10.55 -4.83 0.76
C HIS A 126 -10.58 -5.69 2.03
N CYS A 127 -9.78 -5.31 3.02
CA CYS A 127 -9.70 -5.96 4.33
C CYS A 127 -11.02 -6.01 5.12
N ILE A 128 -12.01 -5.16 4.82
CA ILE A 128 -13.29 -5.20 5.52
C ILE A 128 -14.16 -6.41 5.11
N THR A 129 -13.73 -7.17 4.10
CA THR A 129 -14.37 -8.45 3.71
C THR A 129 -13.98 -9.62 4.60
N GLU A 130 -12.93 -9.46 5.41
CA GLU A 130 -12.40 -10.49 6.30
C GLU A 130 -12.96 -10.40 7.73
N LEU A 131 -13.88 -9.46 7.99
CA LEU A 131 -14.59 -9.25 9.26
C LEU A 131 -15.88 -10.07 9.34
#